data_AF-A0A0V9R6K8-F1
#
_entry.id   AF-A0A0V9R6K8-F1
#
_cell.length_a   1.000
_cell.length_b   1.000
_cell.length_c   1.000
_cell.angle_alpha   90.00
_cell.angle_beta   90.00
_cell.angle_gamma   90.00
#
_symmetry.space_group_name_H-M   'P 1'
#
loop_
_entity.id
_entity.type
_entity.pdbx_description
1 polymer ?
#
loop_
_entity_poly.entity_id
_entity_poly.type
_entity_poly.pdbx_seq_one_letter_code
_entity_poly.pdbx_strand_id
1 'polypeptide(L)'
;MAYGTGIYNNKGINVTGFLTPIFFLDRFTASSGSKTYSNPPPGKSLHAVWSLMPLNNDNYINLPVPTVTINGNTVSWSNLYTGLGSYIYTYWG
;
A
#
# COMPACT_ATOMS: atom_id res chain seq x y z
N MET A 1 1.36 -21.06 6.65
CA MET A 1 2.10 -20.55 5.47
C MET A 1 2.78 -19.26 5.90
N ALA A 2 4.10 -19.22 5.88
CA ALA A 2 4.90 -18.05 6.25
C ALA A 2 5.06 -17.12 5.04
N TYR A 3 5.02 -15.81 5.27
CA TYR A 3 5.33 -14.82 4.25
C TYR A 3 6.82 -14.90 3.91
N GLY A 4 7.16 -15.60 2.82
CA GLY A 4 8.55 -15.76 2.38
C GLY A 4 9.46 -16.49 3.37
N THR A 5 10.77 -16.40 3.15
CA THR A 5 11.80 -16.97 4.02
C THR A 5 11.99 -16.08 5.25
N GLY A 6 11.76 -16.63 6.45
CA GLY A 6 12.05 -15.92 7.70
C GLY A 6 13.56 -15.77 7.91
N ILE A 7 14.01 -14.57 8.24
CA ILE A 7 15.39 -14.28 8.61
C ILE A 7 15.50 -14.21 10.12
N TYR A 8 16.43 -14.98 10.67
CA TYR A 8 16.68 -15.08 12.10
C TYR A 8 18.09 -14.57 12.42
N ASN A 9 18.25 -13.86 13.53
CA ASN A 9 19.58 -13.49 14.00
C ASN A 9 20.29 -14.69 14.65
N ASN A 10 21.53 -14.49 15.09
CA ASN A 10 22.33 -15.52 15.77
C ASN A 10 21.75 -16.02 17.10
N LYS A 11 20.70 -15.38 17.65
CA LYS A 11 19.96 -15.80 18.84
C LYS A 11 18.64 -16.51 18.51
N GLY A 12 18.37 -16.78 17.23
CA GLY A 12 17.11 -17.39 16.79
C GLY A 12 15.90 -16.45 16.88
N ILE A 13 16.11 -15.14 17.06
CA ILE A 13 15.03 -14.15 17.05
C ILE A 13 14.68 -13.85 15.59
N ASN A 14 13.39 -13.89 15.27
CA ASN A 14 12.90 -13.50 13.95
C ASN A 14 13.09 -11.98 13.76
N VAL A 15 14.02 -11.61 12.88
CA VAL A 15 14.38 -10.22 12.56
C VAL A 15 13.85 -9.80 11.18
N THR A 16 13.00 -10.62 10.56
CA THR A 16 12.42 -10.32 9.24
C THR A 16 11.78 -8.93 9.24
N GLY A 17 11.04 -8.55 10.29
CA GLY A 17 10.41 -7.22 10.42
C GLY A 17 11.36 -6.01 10.58
N PHE A 18 12.63 -6.24 10.95
CA PHE A 18 13.68 -5.21 11.00
C PHE A 18 14.40 -5.08 9.65
N LEU A 19 14.48 -6.18 8.90
CA LEU A 19 15.16 -6.25 7.61
C LEU A 19 14.20 -6.12 6.42
N THR A 20 12.89 -6.11 6.64
CA THR A 20 11.88 -6.01 5.58
C THR A 20 12.03 -4.67 4.87
N PRO A 21 12.49 -4.62 3.60
CA PRO A 21 12.16 -3.49 2.74
C PRO A 21 10.63 -3.37 2.68
N ILE A 22 10.12 -2.19 2.34
CA ILE A 22 8.70 -1.96 2.10
C ILE A 22 8.22 -3.00 1.08
N PHE A 23 7.55 -4.06 1.55
CA PHE A 23 6.93 -5.04 0.68
C PHE A 23 5.64 -4.42 0.16
N PHE A 24 5.70 -3.88 -1.05
CA PHE A 24 4.53 -3.41 -1.77
C PHE A 24 3.60 -4.61 -1.98
N LEU A 25 2.40 -4.54 -1.41
CA LEU A 25 1.41 -5.61 -1.48
C LEU A 25 0.65 -5.54 -2.81
N ASP A 26 0.20 -4.35 -3.18
CA ASP A 26 -0.54 -4.10 -4.41
C ASP A 26 -0.32 -2.69 -4.94
N ARG A 27 -0.69 -2.52 -6.21
CA ARG A 27 -0.88 -1.24 -6.86
C ARG A 27 -2.33 -1.14 -7.37
N PHE A 28 -3.09 -0.15 -6.88
CA PHE A 28 -4.44 0.14 -7.35
C PHE A 28 -4.45 1.34 -8.29
N THR A 29 -5.16 1.21 -9.41
CA THR A 29 -5.38 2.28 -10.40
C THR A 29 -6.86 2.57 -10.63
N ALA A 30 -7.77 1.78 -10.02
CA ALA A 30 -9.20 2.01 -10.07
C ALA A 30 -9.60 3.23 -9.22
N SER A 31 -10.58 4.01 -9.66
CA SER A 31 -11.00 5.24 -8.99
C SER A 31 -11.50 5.01 -7.55
N SER A 32 -12.16 3.89 -7.31
CA SER A 32 -12.66 3.49 -5.99
C SER A 32 -12.56 1.98 -5.81
N GLY A 33 -12.46 1.53 -4.56
CA GLY A 33 -12.41 0.11 -4.25
C GLY A 33 -12.08 -0.18 -2.78
N SER A 34 -11.98 -1.46 -2.48
CA SER A 34 -11.54 -1.95 -1.17
C SER A 34 -10.80 -3.27 -1.33
N LYS A 35 -9.80 -3.49 -0.48
CA LYS A 35 -9.05 -4.76 -0.42
C LYS A 35 -8.71 -5.09 1.03
N THR A 36 -9.03 -6.30 1.44
CA THR A 36 -8.64 -6.87 2.73
C THR A 36 -7.48 -7.83 2.54
N TYR A 37 -6.42 -7.62 3.32
CA TYR A 37 -5.27 -8.52 3.35
C TYR A 37 -5.43 -9.54 4.47
N SER A 38 -5.31 -10.83 4.13
CA SER A 38 -5.24 -11.89 5.12
C SER A 38 -3.83 -11.95 5.72
N ASN A 39 -3.77 -12.20 7.03
CA ASN A 39 -2.60 -12.39 7.89
C ASN A 39 -1.54 -11.24 7.90
N PRO A 40 -1.74 -10.19 8.73
CA PRO A 40 -0.74 -9.15 8.89
C PRO A 40 0.53 -9.71 9.56
N PRO A 41 1.73 -9.26 9.17
CA PRO A 41 2.96 -9.61 9.89
C PRO A 41 2.88 -9.15 11.36
N PRO A 42 3.41 -9.93 12.32
CA PRO A 42 3.38 -9.56 13.73
C PRO A 42 4.02 -8.19 13.97
N GLY A 43 3.30 -7.30 14.64
CA GLY A 43 3.78 -5.96 15.00
C GLY A 43 3.82 -4.94 13.85
N LYS A 44 3.17 -5.23 12.71
CA LYS A 44 3.08 -4.31 11.57
C LYS A 44 1.65 -3.83 11.34
N SER A 45 1.51 -2.59 10.88
CA SER A 45 0.22 -2.04 10.46
C SER A 45 0.15 -1.91 8.95
N LEU A 46 -1.05 -1.93 8.39
CA LEU A 46 -1.25 -1.67 6.97
C LEU A 46 -1.08 -0.18 6.71
N HIS A 47 -0.37 0.16 5.64
CA HIS A 47 -0.24 1.52 5.14
C HIS A 47 -0.65 1.57 3.67
N ALA A 48 -1.11 2.74 3.25
CA ALA A 48 -1.49 3.01 1.88
C ALA A 48 -1.08 4.44 1.54
N VAL A 49 -0.40 4.61 0.41
CA VAL A 49 0.05 5.92 -0.08
C VAL A 49 -0.34 6.03 -1.53
N TRP A 50 -0.75 7.22 -1.94
CA TRP A 50 -1.13 7.50 -3.32
C TRP A 50 -0.16 8.48 -3.97
N SER A 51 0.01 8.33 -5.28
CA SER A 51 0.68 9.29 -6.14
C SER A 51 -0.30 9.71 -7.22
N LEU A 52 -0.45 11.02 -7.41
CA LEU A 52 -1.16 11.59 -8.54
C LEU A 52 -0.10 12.10 -9.50
N MET A 53 -0.03 11.52 -10.70
CA MET A 53 0.90 11.96 -11.75
C MET A 53 0.08 12.47 -12.94
N PRO A 54 -0.36 13.74 -12.90
CA PRO A 54 -0.86 14.41 -14.11
C PRO A 54 0.30 14.52 -15.12
N LEU A 55 0.06 14.17 -16.39
CA LEU A 55 1.03 14.47 -17.45
C LEU A 55 0.80 15.92 -17.93
N ASN A 56 1.77 16.50 -18.66
CA ASN A 56 1.78 17.92 -19.04
C ASN A 56 0.53 18.44 -19.82
N ASN A 57 -0.36 17.55 -20.23
CA ASN A 57 -1.67 17.85 -20.81
C ASN A 57 -2.81 17.99 -19.78
N ASP A 58 -2.57 17.70 -18.50
CA ASP A 58 -3.53 17.78 -17.38
C ASP A 58 -3.41 19.08 -16.55
N ASN A 59 -2.65 20.08 -17.02
CA ASN A 59 -2.27 21.31 -16.30
C ASN A 59 -3.44 22.25 -15.88
N TYR A 60 -4.70 21.83 -16.05
CA TYR A 60 -5.90 22.62 -15.72
C TYR A 60 -7.02 21.82 -15.04
N ILE A 61 -6.73 20.61 -14.54
CA ILE A 61 -7.76 19.78 -13.89
C ILE A 61 -7.62 19.95 -12.38
N ASN A 62 -8.68 20.43 -11.71
CA ASN A 62 -8.85 20.23 -10.28
C ASN A 62 -8.86 18.71 -10.02
N LEU A 63 -7.69 18.13 -9.77
CA LEU A 63 -7.59 16.70 -9.55
C LEU A 63 -8.35 16.37 -8.26
N PRO A 64 -9.24 15.36 -8.29
CA PRO A 64 -9.89 14.92 -7.08
C PRO A 64 -8.82 14.44 -6.09
N VAL A 65 -8.97 14.83 -4.82
CA VAL A 65 -8.12 14.30 -3.75
C VAL A 65 -8.62 12.90 -3.41
N PRO A 66 -7.78 11.85 -3.55
CA PRO A 66 -8.18 10.50 -3.17
C PRO A 66 -8.43 10.43 -1.67
N THR A 67 -9.56 9.85 -1.28
CA THR A 67 -9.80 9.46 0.10
C THR A 67 -9.30 8.04 0.27
N VAL A 68 -8.39 7.82 1.20
CA VAL A 68 -7.89 6.47 1.54
C VAL A 68 -8.09 6.24 3.03
N THR A 69 -8.77 5.16 3.38
CA THR A 69 -9.02 4.76 4.76
C THR A 69 -8.51 3.36 5.02
N ILE A 70 -7.98 3.15 6.23
CA ILE A 70 -7.49 1.85 6.69
C ILE A 70 -8.26 1.48 7.94
N ASN A 71 -8.92 0.33 7.92
CA ASN A 71 -9.58 -0.25 9.09
C ASN A 71 -9.06 -1.67 9.29
N GLY A 72 -8.18 -1.85 10.28
CA GLY A 72 -7.43 -3.08 10.49
C GLY A 72 -6.57 -3.41 9.26
N ASN A 73 -6.88 -4.54 8.60
CA ASN A 73 -6.17 -5.02 7.42
C ASN A 73 -6.88 -4.71 6.11
N THR A 74 -7.90 -3.85 6.15
CA THR A 74 -8.66 -3.45 4.97
C THR A 74 -8.30 -2.03 4.59
N VAL A 75 -7.86 -1.85 3.35
CA VAL A 75 -7.76 -0.54 2.70
C VAL A 75 -9.02 -0.31 1.89
N SER A 76 -9.58 0.89 1.98
CA SER A 76 -10.67 1.36 1.13
C SER A 76 -10.30 2.70 0.55
N TRP A 77 -10.64 2.93 -0.71
CA TRP A 77 -10.32 4.17 -1.40
C TRP A 77 -11.46 4.65 -2.29
N SER A 78 -11.49 5.96 -2.50
CA SER A 78 -12.36 6.62 -3.46
C SER A 78 -11.68 7.83 -4.10
N ASN A 79 -12.21 8.24 -5.24
CA ASN A 79 -11.79 9.44 -5.96
C ASN A 79 -10.33 9.42 -6.44
N LEU A 80 -9.74 8.24 -6.65
CA LEU A 80 -8.44 8.15 -7.32
C LEU A 80 -8.59 8.60 -8.78
N TYR A 81 -7.83 9.64 -9.15
CA TYR A 81 -7.73 10.07 -10.54
C TYR A 81 -7.14 8.94 -11.40
N THR A 82 -7.76 8.62 -12.53
CA THR A 82 -7.37 7.47 -13.37
C THR A 82 -6.44 7.84 -14.53
N GLY A 83 -5.85 9.03 -14.52
CA GLY A 83 -4.84 9.43 -15.51
C GLY A 83 -3.57 8.56 -15.46
N LEU A 84 -2.76 8.64 -16.52
CA LEU A 84 -1.79 7.62 -16.93
C LEU A 84 -0.70 7.23 -15.91
N GLY A 85 -0.50 8.00 -14.83
CA GLY A 85 0.49 7.68 -13.80
C GLY A 85 -0.03 7.68 -12.36
N SER A 86 -1.34 7.75 -12.13
CA SER A 86 -1.91 7.79 -10.79
C SER A 86 -2.16 6.40 -10.21
N TYR A 87 -1.74 6.18 -8.97
CA TYR A 87 -1.92 4.90 -8.29
C TYR A 87 -1.90 5.04 -6.77
N ILE A 88 -2.49 4.05 -6.10
CA ILE A 88 -2.29 3.78 -4.67
C ILE A 88 -1.37 2.56 -4.57
N TYR A 89 -0.40 2.59 -3.66
CA TYR A 89 0.34 1.42 -3.25
C TYR A 89 0.15 1.14 -1.77
N THR A 90 0.18 -0.13 -1.39
CA THR A 90 -0.01 -0.61 -0.02
C THR A 90 1.20 -1.38 0.47
N TYR A 91 1.46 -1.35 1.77
CA TYR A 91 2.55 -2.09 2.38
C TYR A 91 2.32 -2.32 3.88
N TRP A 92 3.04 -3.29 4.44
CA TRP A 92 3.14 -3.46 5.89
C TRP A 92 4.31 -2.64 6.43
N GLY A 93 4.05 -1.76 7.40
CA GLY A 93 5.01 -0.79 7.95
C GLY A 93 5.03 -0.84 9.47
#